data_AF-A0A0F9PQE4-F1
#
_entry.id   AF-A0A0F9PQE4-F1
#
_cell.length_a   1.000
_cell.length_b   1.000
_cell.length_c   1.000
_cell.angle_alpha   90.00
_cell.angle_beta   90.00
_cell.angle_gamma   90.00
#
_symmetry.space_group_name_H-M   'P 1'
#
loop_
_entity.id
_entity.type
_entity.pdbx_description
1 polymer ?
#
loop_
_entity_poly.entity_id
_entity_poly.type
_entity_poly.pdbx_seq_one_letter_code
_entity_poly.pdbx_strand_id
1 'polypeptide(L)'
;MIEGQKHCLNALHGLTYPGETCVPFVPIQDLTGYDRSTVRRHVRALARKGLATYHRGLWTEDGEPAGAGYCITKTGIETVEALESPNCTTEAPTPAPEK
;
A
#
# COMPACT_ATOMS: atom_id res chain seq x y z
N MET A 1 13.90 -8.04 -0.91
CA MET A 1 12.81 -7.40 -0.12
C MET A 1 12.63 -8.24 1.13
N ILE A 2 12.58 -7.66 2.33
CA ILE A 2 12.44 -8.42 3.59
C ILE A 2 10.97 -8.76 3.87
N GLU A 3 10.71 -9.77 4.69
CA GLU A 3 9.35 -10.28 4.96
C GLU A 3 8.39 -9.20 5.50
N GLY A 4 8.84 -8.36 6.44
CA GLY A 4 8.04 -7.24 6.94
C GLY A 4 7.65 -6.22 5.86
N GLN A 5 8.50 -6.02 4.83
CA GLN A 5 8.14 -5.17 3.69
C GLN A 5 7.09 -5.82 2.81
N LYS A 6 7.15 -7.15 2.60
CA LYS A 6 6.14 -7.88 1.83
C LYS A 6 4.79 -7.83 2.51
N HIS A 7 4.74 -8.09 3.83
CA HIS A 7 3.49 -7.98 4.59
C HIS A 7 2.86 -6.59 4.52
N CYS A 8 3.66 -5.53 4.70
CA CYS A 8 3.13 -4.16 4.56
C CYS A 8 2.67 -3.85 3.13
N LEU A 9 3.34 -4.39 2.11
CA LEU A 9 2.98 -4.19 0.71
C LEU A 9 1.65 -4.90 0.38
N ASN A 10 1.47 -6.14 0.83
CA ASN A 10 0.21 -6.87 0.67
C ASN A 10 -0.94 -6.19 1.42
N ALA A 11 -0.68 -5.68 2.63
CA ALA A 11 -1.68 -4.90 3.37
C ALA A 11 -2.09 -3.63 2.60
N LEU A 12 -1.13 -2.91 2.00
CA LEU A 12 -1.43 -1.76 1.15
C LEU A 12 -2.21 -2.16 -0.10
N HIS A 13 -1.89 -3.29 -0.72
CA HIS A 13 -2.62 -3.80 -1.89
C HIS A 13 -4.10 -4.07 -1.58
N GLY A 14 -4.41 -4.64 -0.42
CA GLY A 14 -5.79 -4.89 0.01
C GLY A 14 -6.56 -3.66 0.49
N LEU A 15 -5.84 -2.58 0.87
CA LEU A 15 -6.44 -1.37 1.46
C LEU A 15 -6.50 -0.16 0.53
N THR A 16 -5.68 -0.13 -0.53
CA THR A 16 -5.50 1.06 -1.38
C THR A 16 -5.53 0.72 -2.85
N TYR A 17 -6.01 1.67 -3.65
CA TYR A 17 -5.92 1.64 -5.11
C TYR A 17 -5.01 2.77 -5.61
N PRO A 18 -4.16 2.49 -6.63
CA PRO A 18 -3.16 3.42 -7.12
C PRO A 18 -3.81 4.67 -7.71
N GLY A 19 -3.58 5.80 -7.05
CA GLY A 19 -4.08 7.11 -7.49
C GLY A 19 -5.48 7.48 -7.01
N GLU A 20 -6.16 6.59 -6.29
CA GLU A 20 -7.51 6.84 -5.78
C GLU A 20 -7.55 6.95 -4.25
N THR A 21 -7.05 5.94 -3.55
CA THR A 21 -7.23 5.81 -2.10
C THR A 21 -5.89 5.73 -1.38
N CYS A 22 -5.69 6.61 -0.42
CA CYS A 22 -4.57 6.57 0.51
C CYS A 22 -5.07 6.16 1.89
N VAL A 23 -4.36 5.29 2.59
CA VAL A 23 -4.72 4.91 3.96
C VAL A 23 -3.71 5.40 5.00
N PRO A 24 -4.17 5.76 6.20
CA PRO A 24 -3.29 6.07 7.33
C PRO A 24 -2.60 4.80 7.87
N PHE A 25 -1.70 4.98 8.83
CA PHE A 25 -0.93 3.87 9.41
C PHE A 25 -1.75 2.88 10.22
N VAL A 26 -2.92 3.29 10.75
CA VAL A 26 -3.72 2.48 11.67
C VAL A 26 -4.23 1.20 10.99
N PRO A 27 -4.94 1.26 9.85
CA PRO A 27 -5.34 0.06 9.11
C PRO A 27 -4.19 -0.89 8.76
N ILE A 28 -3.01 -0.35 8.44
CA ILE A 28 -1.83 -1.17 8.11
C ILE A 28 -1.30 -1.89 9.35
N GLN A 29 -1.30 -1.23 10.51
CA GLN A 29 -0.91 -1.84 11.79
C GLN A 29 -1.89 -2.96 12.17
N ASP A 30 -3.19 -2.72 12.01
CA ASP A 30 -4.22 -3.70 12.37
C ASP A 30 -4.14 -4.97 11.50
N LEU A 31 -3.86 -4.82 10.20
CA LEU A 31 -3.67 -5.97 9.30
C LEU A 31 -2.35 -6.71 9.53
N THR A 32 -1.26 -5.99 9.81
CA THR A 32 0.08 -6.61 9.89
C THR A 32 0.48 -7.03 11.31
N GLY A 33 -0.21 -6.53 12.33
CA GLY A 33 0.15 -6.69 13.74
C GLY A 33 1.46 -6.00 14.12
N TYR A 34 2.06 -5.21 13.22
CA TYR A 34 3.33 -4.52 13.48
C TYR A 34 3.12 -3.23 14.26
N ASP A 35 4.11 -2.87 15.08
CA ASP A 35 4.13 -1.58 15.74
C ASP A 35 4.33 -0.43 14.73
N ARG A 36 3.88 0.76 15.13
CA ARG A 36 3.95 1.98 14.30
C ARG A 36 5.36 2.28 13.77
N SER A 37 6.41 2.01 14.53
CA SER A 37 7.79 2.28 14.13
C SER A 37 8.24 1.31 13.04
N THR A 38 7.90 0.03 13.18
CA THR A 38 8.16 -1.02 12.19
C THR A 38 7.40 -0.75 10.89
N VAL A 39 6.10 -0.45 10.97
CA VAL A 39 5.31 -0.05 9.79
C VAL A 39 5.93 1.16 9.10
N ARG A 40 6.24 2.23 9.83
CA ARG A 40 6.88 3.43 9.25
C ARG A 40 8.21 3.11 8.56
N ARG A 41 9.03 2.22 9.13
CA ARG A 41 10.31 1.81 8.54
C ARG A 41 10.08 1.05 7.23
N HIS A 42 9.16 0.09 7.21
CA HIS A 42 8.87 -0.72 6.03
C HIS A 42 8.22 0.09 4.92
N VAL A 43 7.18 0.86 5.24
CA VAL A 43 6.42 1.64 4.26
C VAL A 43 7.30 2.76 3.66
N ARG A 44 8.19 3.38 4.43
CA ARG A 44 9.21 4.29 3.87
C ARG A 44 10.19 3.58 2.94
N ALA A 45 10.63 2.37 3.28
CA ALA A 45 11.51 1.60 2.41
C ALA A 45 10.80 1.18 1.10
N LEU A 46 9.51 0.86 1.15
CA LEU A 46 8.67 0.62 -0.03
C LEU A 46 8.52 1.89 -0.88
N ALA A 47 8.28 3.03 -0.26
CA ALA A 47 8.17 4.30 -0.98
C ALA A 47 9.45 4.72 -1.68
N ARG A 48 10.61 4.51 -1.03
CA ARG A 48 11.93 4.74 -1.66
C ARG A 48 12.20 3.84 -2.87
N LYS A 49 11.51 2.71 -2.97
CA LYS A 49 11.58 1.77 -4.11
C LYS A 49 10.54 2.08 -5.19
N GLY A 50 9.68 3.08 -4.99
CA GLY A 50 8.60 3.40 -5.93
C GLY A 50 7.40 2.46 -5.85
N LEU A 51 7.30 1.62 -4.81
CA LEU A 51 6.18 0.67 -4.62
C LEU A 51 5.00 1.27 -3.85
N ALA A 52 5.22 2.40 -3.18
CA ALA A 52 4.19 3.13 -2.46
C ALA A 52 4.42 4.64 -2.56
N THR A 53 3.36 5.43 -2.60
CA THR A 53 3.44 6.90 -2.60
C THR A 53 3.04 7.45 -1.25
N TYR A 54 3.83 8.38 -0.73
CA TYR A 54 3.55 9.09 0.50
C TYR A 54 2.70 10.32 0.24
N HIS A 55 1.55 10.42 0.92
CA HIS A 55 0.69 11.61 0.90
C HIS A 55 0.63 12.24 2.29
N ARG A 56 0.86 13.55 2.35
CA ARG A 56 0.73 14.36 3.58
C ARG A 56 -0.61 15.08 3.61
N GLY A 57 -1.15 15.27 4.80
CA GLY A 57 -2.40 16.01 5.00
C GLY A 57 -3.64 15.18 4.72
N LEU A 58 -3.65 13.91 5.15
CA LEU A 58 -4.90 13.15 5.16
C LEU A 58 -5.80 13.68 6.27
N TRP A 59 -7.08 13.80 5.92
CA TRP A 59 -8.17 14.09 6.84
C TRP A 59 -9.10 12.88 6.83
N THR A 60 -9.58 12.50 8.01
CA THR A 60 -10.67 11.52 8.10
C THR A 60 -11.97 12.17 7.66
N GLU A 61 -12.98 11.35 7.35
CA GLU A 61 -14.32 11.83 7.02
C GLU A 61 -14.96 12.63 8.18
N ASP A 62 -14.54 12.33 9.42
CA ASP A 62 -14.93 13.06 10.63
C ASP A 62 -14.24 14.43 10.79
N GLY A 63 -13.39 14.83 9.83
CA GLY A 63 -12.64 16.09 9.90
C GLY A 63 -11.48 16.06 10.90
N GLU A 64 -11.06 14.87 11.34
CA GLU A 64 -9.87 14.73 12.16
C GLU A 64 -8.61 14.63 11.29
N PRO A 65 -7.48 15.20 11.73
CA PRO A 65 -6.22 15.04 11.02
C PRO A 65 -5.72 13.59 11.12
N ALA A 66 -5.99 12.79 10.10
CA ALA A 66 -5.36 11.47 9.89
C ALA A 66 -3.84 11.57 9.62
N GLY A 67 -3.36 12.79 9.37
CA GLY A 67 -1.94 13.12 9.31
C GLY A 67 -1.34 12.75 7.96
N ALA A 68 -0.80 11.55 7.84
CA ALA A 68 -0.15 11.11 6.61
C ALA A 68 -0.54 9.70 6.23
N GLY A 69 -0.67 9.47 4.93
CA GLY A 69 -1.14 8.22 4.36
C GLY A 69 -0.21 7.71 3.27
N TYR A 70 -0.41 6.45 2.94
CA TYR A 70 0.31 5.78 1.86
C TYR A 70 -0.69 5.14 0.90
N CYS A 71 -0.31 5.15 -0.37
CA CYS A 71 -1.05 4.53 -1.46
C CYS A 71 -0.11 3.58 -2.19
N ILE A 72 -0.60 2.40 -2.56
CA ILE A 72 0.15 1.50 -3.43
C ILE A 72 0.33 2.13 -4.82
N THR A 73 1.47 1.92 -5.46
CA THR A 73 1.68 2.31 -6.86
C THR A 73 1.36 1.15 -7.79
N LYS A 74 1.20 1.39 -9.10
CA LYS A 74 1.09 0.33 -10.10
C LYS A 74 2.24 -0.69 -9.99
N THR A 75 3.47 -0.21 -9.85
CA THR A 75 4.65 -1.05 -9.64
C THR A 75 4.59 -1.84 -8.33
N GLY A 76 3.95 -1.28 -7.29
CA GLY A 76 3.66 -1.99 -6.05
C GLY A 76 2.77 -3.21 -6.26
N ILE A 77 1.69 -3.05 -7.03
CA ILE A 77 0.75 -4.13 -7.38
C ILE A 77 1.47 -5.22 -8.17
N GLU A 78 2.14 -4.85 -9.27
CA GLU A 78 2.90 -5.78 -10.11
C GLU A 78 3.91 -6.59 -9.27
N THR A 79 4.51 -5.96 -8.26
CA THR A 79 5.44 -6.63 -7.36
C THR A 79 4.76 -7.62 -6.43
N VAL A 80 3.54 -7.34 -5.95
CA VAL A 80 2.76 -8.28 -5.13
C VAL A 80 2.34 -9.48 -5.98
N GLU A 81 1.76 -9.24 -7.15
CA GLU A 81 1.34 -10.30 -8.07
C GLU A 81 2.52 -11.20 -8.49
N ALA A 82 3.68 -10.60 -8.75
CA ALA A 82 4.92 -11.32 -9.04
C ALA A 82 5.45 -12.14 -7.86
N LEU A 83 5.13 -11.76 -6.62
CA LEU A 83 5.53 -12.47 -5.40
C LEU A 83 4.56 -13.59 -5.02
N GLU A 84 3.27 -13.45 -5.34
CA GLU A 84 2.25 -14.47 -5.09
C GLU A 84 2.31 -15.62 -6.13
N SER A 85 3.04 -15.43 -7.22
CA SER A 85 3.20 -16.45 -8.26
C SER A 85 4.50 -17.26 -8.10
N PRO A 86 4.37 -18.58 -7.88
CA PRO A 86 5.19 -19.52 -8.64
C PRO A 86 4.40 -20.30 -9.70
N ASN A 87 3.13 -19.97 -9.97
CA ASN A 87 2.38 -20.64 -11.04
C ASN A 87 1.72 -19.65 -12.00
N CYS A 88 2.21 -19.70 -13.24
CA CYS A 88 1.50 -19.44 -14.48
C CYS A 88 -0.04 -19.49 -14.32
N THR A 89 -0.73 -18.38 -14.63
CA THR A 89 -1.99 -18.25 -15.41
C THR A 89 -2.77 -16.99 -14.99
N THR A 90 -2.77 -16.01 -15.90
CA THR A 90 -3.90 -15.16 -16.35
C THR A 90 -4.77 -14.40 -15.33
N GLU A 91 -4.66 -13.07 -15.32
CA GLU A 91 -5.63 -12.07 -15.84
C GLU A 91 -5.38 -10.72 -15.18
N ALA A 92 -4.96 -9.74 -15.98
CA ALA A 92 -4.81 -8.36 -15.56
C ALA A 92 -6.18 -7.77 -15.18
N PRO A 93 -6.36 -7.21 -13.98
CA PRO A 93 -7.53 -6.38 -13.72
C PRO A 93 -7.28 -5.01 -14.35
N THR A 94 -7.82 -4.80 -15.55
CA THR A 94 -8.15 -3.44 -16.00
C THR A 94 -9.50 -3.08 -15.39
N PRO A 95 -9.56 -2.03 -14.58
CA PRO A 95 -10.62 -1.01 -14.75
C PRO A 95 -10.05 0.41 -14.54
N ALA A 96 -10.50 1.50 -15.14
CA ALA A 96 -11.57 1.81 -16.09
C ALA A 96 -11.27 3.20 -16.70
N PRO A 97 -11.96 3.62 -17.78
CA PRO A 97 -11.71 4.87 -18.51
C PRO A 97 -12.57 6.04 -17.99
N GLU A 98 -12.07 7.26 -18.06
CA GLU A 98 -12.85 8.53 -18.03
C GLU A 98 -11.90 9.69 -18.40
N LYS A 99 -12.14 10.58 -19.36
CA LYS A 99 -13.19 10.81 -20.34
C LYS A 99 -12.56 11.58 -21.51
#